data_AF-A0AA43ER61-F1
#
_entry.id   AF-A0AA43ER61-F1
#
_cell.length_a   1.000
_cell.length_b   1.000
_cell.length_c   1.000
_cell.angle_alpha   90.00
_cell.angle_beta   90.00
_cell.angle_gamma   90.00
#
_symmetry.space_group_name_H-M   'P 1'
#
loop_
_entity.id
_entity.type
_entity.pdbx_description
1 polymer ?
#
loop_
_entity_poly.entity_id
_entity_poly.type
_entity_poly.pdbx_seq_one_letter_code
_entity_poly.pdbx_strand_id
1 'polypeptide(L)'
;MLHLVDHIFRGDFHWPIDEQSVGFIGVATIILSGMGLSVRLYQSGQVGLRFWVMVGVLGLGLGWLSHFSPMTDQPVAVIYHTYTAPWAGSLAVGCLVLLLFSVLGATVFAGYLWQRNAYPDR
;
A
#
# COMPACT_ATOMS: atom_id res chain seq x y z
N MET A 1 1.40 -5.21 5.27
CA MET A 1 1.03 -6.51 5.85
C MET A 1 -0.36 -6.50 6.47
N LEU A 2 -0.67 -5.63 7.44
CA LEU A 2 -2.01 -5.59 8.05
C LEU A 2 -3.15 -5.37 7.04
N HIS A 3 -2.99 -4.44 6.09
CA HIS A 3 -3.96 -4.23 5.00
C HIS A 3 -4.17 -5.48 4.12
N LEU A 4 -3.10 -6.23 3.85
CA LEU A 4 -3.17 -7.49 3.11
C LEU A 4 -3.92 -8.58 3.91
N VAL A 5 -3.70 -8.63 5.23
CA VAL A 5 -4.41 -9.55 6.12
C VAL A 5 -5.90 -9.21 6.20
N ASP A 6 -6.25 -7.92 6.22
CA ASP A 6 -7.64 -7.46 6.15
C ASP A 6 -8.35 -7.95 4.87
N HIS A 7 -7.70 -7.91 3.71
CA HIS A 7 -8.24 -8.51 2.48
C HIS A 7 -8.52 -10.01 2.61
N ILE A 8 -7.68 -10.77 3.33
CA ILE A 8 -7.93 -12.20 3.59
C ILE A 8 -9.19 -12.37 4.46
N PHE A 9 -9.36 -11.56 5.51
CA PHE A 9 -10.53 -11.63 6.39
C PHE A 9 -11.83 -11.16 5.72
N ARG A 10 -11.74 -10.22 4.78
CA ARG A 10 -12.89 -9.77 3.97
C ARG A 10 -13.31 -10.77 2.89
N GLY A 11 -12.55 -11.85 2.71
CA GLY A 11 -12.86 -12.89 1.74
C GLY A 11 -12.41 -12.58 0.32
N ASP A 12 -11.54 -11.58 0.09
CA ASP A 12 -10.93 -11.36 -1.24
C ASP A 12 -10.07 -12.54 -1.70
N PHE A 13 -9.78 -13.46 -0.77
CA PHE A 13 -9.23 -14.78 -1.03
C PHE A 13 -10.35 -15.83 -0.85
N HIS A 14 -10.74 -16.48 -1.93
CA HIS A 14 -11.73 -17.54 -1.92
C HIS A 14 -11.08 -18.92 -1.89
N TRP A 15 -11.77 -19.87 -1.25
CA TRP A 15 -11.48 -21.29 -1.36
C TRP A 15 -12.73 -22.03 -1.86
N PRO A 16 -12.67 -22.78 -2.98
CA PRO A 16 -11.50 -23.04 -3.82
C PRO A 16 -10.98 -21.80 -4.56
N ILE A 17 -9.69 -21.81 -4.93
CA ILE A 17 -9.04 -20.69 -5.64
C ILE A 17 -9.71 -20.48 -7.00
N ASP A 18 -10.21 -19.28 -7.23
CA ASP A 18 -10.80 -18.79 -8.47
C ASP A 18 -9.91 -17.73 -9.15
N GLU A 19 -10.34 -17.22 -10.31
CA GLU A 19 -9.59 -16.21 -11.08
C GLU A 19 -9.35 -14.91 -10.27
N GLN A 20 -10.33 -14.51 -9.44
CA GLN A 20 -10.21 -13.34 -8.57
C GLN A 20 -9.11 -13.53 -7.53
N SER A 21 -9.07 -14.71 -6.89
CA SER A 21 -8.04 -15.08 -5.92
C SER A 21 -6.65 -15.14 -6.56
N VAL A 22 -6.52 -15.69 -7.78
CA VAL A 22 -5.25 -15.71 -8.52
C VAL A 22 -4.76 -14.30 -8.82
N GLY A 23 -5.65 -13.41 -9.29
CA GLY A 23 -5.33 -12.01 -9.56
C GLY A 23 -4.80 -11.31 -8.30
N PHE A 24 -5.49 -11.49 -7.17
CA PHE A 24 -5.09 -10.91 -5.89
C PHE A 24 -3.73 -11.43 -5.41
N ILE A 25 -3.51 -12.74 -5.42
CA ILE A 25 -2.23 -13.37 -5.04
C ILE A 25 -1.09 -12.84 -5.93
N GLY A 26 -1.33 -12.72 -7.23
CA GLY A 26 -0.36 -12.17 -8.18
C GLY A 26 0.05 -10.75 -7.81
N VAL A 27 -0.92 -9.86 -7.59
CA VAL A 27 -0.67 -8.46 -7.18
C VAL A 27 0.07 -8.40 -5.85
N ALA A 28 -0.38 -9.15 -4.83
CA ALA A 28 0.27 -9.18 -3.53
C ALA A 28 1.73 -9.66 -3.64
N THR A 29 1.98 -10.71 -4.42
CA THR A 29 3.33 -11.25 -4.64
C THR A 29 4.24 -10.23 -5.30
N ILE A 30 3.75 -9.54 -6.35
CA ILE A 30 4.52 -8.50 -7.04
C ILE A 30 4.87 -7.35 -6.09
N ILE A 31 3.90 -6.86 -5.31
CA ILE A 31 4.14 -5.75 -4.37
C ILE A 31 5.16 -6.16 -3.30
N LEU A 32 4.97 -7.33 -2.68
CA LEU A 32 5.83 -7.76 -1.58
C LEU A 32 7.26 -8.10 -2.03
N SER A 33 7.40 -8.83 -3.14
CA SER A 33 8.71 -9.15 -3.71
C SER A 33 9.41 -7.89 -4.24
N GLY A 34 8.67 -7.00 -4.92
CA GLY A 34 9.17 -5.72 -5.40
C GLY A 34 9.64 -4.82 -4.27
N MET A 35 8.89 -4.71 -3.18
CA MET A 35 9.31 -3.97 -1.97
C MET A 35 10.57 -4.60 -1.35
N GLY A 36 10.60 -5.92 -1.15
CA GLY A 36 11.75 -6.61 -0.56
C GLY A 36 13.02 -6.43 -1.40
N LEU A 37 12.91 -6.59 -2.72
CA LEU A 37 14.02 -6.36 -3.65
C LEU A 37 14.48 -4.89 -3.60
N SER A 38 13.54 -3.94 -3.64
CA SER A 38 13.85 -2.51 -3.63
C SER A 38 14.57 -2.08 -2.34
N VAL A 39 14.17 -2.63 -1.19
CA VAL A 39 14.88 -2.41 0.09
C VAL A 39 16.32 -2.93 0.01
N ARG A 40 16.53 -4.14 -0.52
CA ARG A 40 17.87 -4.71 -0.70
C ARG A 40 18.73 -3.85 -1.64
N LEU A 41 18.16 -3.37 -2.74
CA LEU A 41 18.86 -2.50 -3.69
C LEU A 41 19.16 -1.11 -3.14
N TYR A 42 18.30 -0.59 -2.27
CA TYR A 42 18.57 0.64 -1.53
C TYR A 42 19.74 0.48 -0.56
N GLN A 43 19.78 -0.64 0.17
CA GLN A 43 20.89 -0.96 1.09
C GLN A 43 22.23 -1.14 0.36
N SER A 44 22.22 -1.64 -0.88
CA SER A 44 23.43 -1.75 -1.71
C SER A 44 23.76 -0.46 -2.49
N GLY A 45 23.02 0.63 -2.28
CA GLY A 45 23.25 1.92 -2.93
C GLY A 45 22.87 1.98 -4.40
N GLN A 46 22.24 0.93 -4.95
CA GLN A 46 21.84 0.86 -6.36
C GLN A 46 20.58 1.66 -6.66
N VAL A 47 19.74 1.87 -5.65
CA VAL A 47 18.49 2.62 -5.75
C VAL A 47 18.50 3.76 -4.74
N GLY A 48 18.19 4.97 -5.18
CA GLY A 48 18.25 6.18 -4.35
C GLY A 48 16.89 6.68 -3.88
N LEU A 49 16.89 7.79 -3.14
CA LEU A 49 15.67 8.41 -2.57
C LEU A 49 14.63 8.80 -3.63
N ARG A 50 15.07 9.21 -4.83
CA ARG A 50 14.19 9.52 -5.98
C ARG A 50 13.24 8.37 -6.33
N PHE A 51 13.77 7.15 -6.34
CA PHE A 51 12.97 5.96 -6.62
C PHE A 51 11.86 5.78 -5.58
N TRP A 52 12.19 5.93 -4.29
CA TRP A 52 11.22 5.81 -3.21
C TRP A 52 10.14 6.88 -3.25
N VAL A 53 10.46 8.10 -3.70
CA VAL A 53 9.45 9.14 -3.94
C VAL A 53 8.50 8.70 -5.05
N MET A 54 9.01 8.21 -6.19
CA MET A 54 8.16 7.76 -7.30
C MET A 54 7.28 6.57 -6.91
N VAL A 55 7.86 5.56 -6.25
CA VAL A 55 7.13 4.39 -5.74
C VAL A 55 6.09 4.81 -4.72
N GLY A 56 6.44 5.74 -3.82
CA GLY A 56 5.53 6.27 -2.81
C GLY A 56 4.34 7.00 -3.41
N VAL A 57 4.58 7.90 -4.38
CA VAL A 57 3.52 8.62 -5.12
C VAL A 57 2.63 7.64 -5.89
N LEU A 58 3.23 6.66 -6.59
CA LEU A 58 2.47 5.65 -7.31
C LEU A 58 1.63 4.79 -6.35
N GLY A 59 2.21 4.35 -5.23
CA GLY A 59 1.53 3.57 -4.21
C GLY A 59 0.37 4.32 -3.56
N LEU A 60 0.53 5.62 -3.30
CA LEU A 60 -0.55 6.50 -2.83
C LEU A 60 -1.64 6.65 -3.87
N GLY A 61 -1.27 6.90 -5.12
CA GLY A 61 -2.22 7.04 -6.22
C GLY A 61 -3.05 5.78 -6.41
N LEU A 62 -2.40 4.62 -6.44
CA LEU A 62 -3.07 3.33 -6.55
C LEU A 62 -3.93 3.04 -5.31
N GLY A 63 -3.41 3.22 -4.10
CA GLY A 63 -4.18 2.99 -2.87
C GLY A 63 -5.40 3.93 -2.75
N TRP A 64 -5.28 5.17 -3.22
CA TRP A 64 -6.39 6.10 -3.33
C TRP A 64 -7.41 5.64 -4.37
N LEU A 65 -6.97 5.33 -5.59
CA LEU A 65 -7.86 4.86 -6.66
C LEU A 65 -8.59 3.57 -6.28
N SER A 66 -7.95 2.68 -5.53
CA SER A 66 -8.53 1.42 -5.10
C SER A 66 -9.58 1.55 -3.99
N HIS A 67 -9.66 2.67 -3.24
CA HIS A 67 -10.54 2.74 -2.05
C HIS A 67 -11.30 4.06 -1.83
N PHE A 68 -10.80 5.16 -2.39
CA PHE A 68 -11.37 6.50 -2.20
C PHE A 68 -11.91 7.11 -3.51
N SER A 69 -11.64 6.47 -4.66
CA SER A 69 -12.18 6.89 -5.95
C SER A 69 -13.64 6.43 -6.12
N PRO A 70 -14.49 7.20 -6.81
CA PRO A 70 -15.82 6.74 -7.24
C PRO A 70 -15.79 5.52 -8.18
N MET A 71 -14.63 5.19 -8.73
CA MET A 71 -14.44 4.10 -9.70
C MET A 71 -14.08 2.76 -9.04
N THR A 72 -13.96 2.69 -7.71
CA THR A 72 -13.63 1.43 -7.03
C THR A 72 -14.87 0.63 -6.66
N ASP A 73 -14.77 -0.68 -6.82
CA ASP A 73 -15.74 -1.65 -6.32
C ASP A 73 -15.59 -1.90 -4.80
N GLN A 74 -14.51 -1.42 -4.19
CA GLN A 74 -14.22 -1.54 -2.75
C GLN A 74 -14.04 -0.17 -2.06
N PRO A 75 -15.06 0.71 -2.07
CA PRO A 75 -14.98 1.98 -1.37
C PRO A 75 -14.92 1.76 0.15
N VAL A 76 -14.39 2.74 0.90
CA VAL A 76 -14.26 2.69 2.37
C VAL A 76 -15.57 2.30 3.07
N ALA A 77 -16.71 2.79 2.58
CA ALA A 77 -18.03 2.43 3.14
C ALA A 77 -18.31 0.92 3.01
N VAL A 78 -17.97 0.31 1.87
CA VAL A 78 -18.12 -1.14 1.67
C VAL A 78 -17.21 -1.88 2.65
N ILE A 79 -15.93 -1.49 2.77
CA ILE A 79 -14.97 -2.10 3.71
C ILE A 79 -15.52 -2.10 5.14
N TYR A 80 -16.08 -0.97 5.59
CA TYR A 80 -16.64 -0.84 6.93
C TYR A 80 -17.82 -1.81 7.16
N HIS A 81 -18.70 -1.95 6.16
CA HIS A 81 -19.92 -2.74 6.26
C HIS A 81 -19.74 -4.23 5.92
N THR A 82 -18.61 -4.65 5.34
CA THR A 82 -18.30 -6.07 5.06
C THR A 82 -18.22 -6.91 6.33
N TYR A 83 -17.84 -6.29 7.46
CA TYR A 83 -17.68 -6.99 8.73
C TYR A 83 -18.99 -7.04 9.52
N THR A 84 -19.32 -8.22 10.05
CA THR A 84 -20.47 -8.40 10.96
C THR A 84 -20.30 -7.63 12.27
N ALA A 85 -19.05 -7.52 12.76
CA ALA A 85 -18.71 -6.79 13.96
C ALA A 85 -18.28 -5.33 13.62
N PRO A 86 -18.94 -4.28 14.16
CA PRO A 86 -18.63 -2.89 13.82
C PRO A 86 -17.19 -2.45 14.15
N TRP A 87 -16.58 -3.05 15.18
CA TRP A 87 -15.19 -2.77 15.56
C TRP A 87 -14.20 -3.32 14.53
N ALA A 88 -14.50 -4.44 13.88
CA ALA A 88 -13.63 -5.04 12.88
C ALA A 88 -13.60 -4.18 11.59
N GLY A 89 -14.77 -3.68 11.16
CA GLY A 89 -14.86 -2.70 10.06
C GLY A 89 -14.09 -1.42 10.36
N SER A 90 -14.20 -0.91 11.60
CA SER A 90 -13.44 0.27 12.06
C SER A 90 -11.93 0.02 12.02
N LEU A 91 -11.47 -1.16 12.46
CA LEU A 91 -10.05 -1.54 12.42
C LEU A 91 -9.54 -1.68 10.99
N ALA A 92 -10.31 -2.30 10.08
CA ALA A 92 -9.95 -2.44 8.68
C ALA A 92 -9.73 -1.08 8.01
N VAL A 93 -10.71 -0.17 8.16
CA VAL A 93 -10.60 1.20 7.64
C VAL A 93 -9.42 1.92 8.30
N GLY A 94 -9.23 1.77 9.61
CA GLY A 94 -8.10 2.33 10.34
C GLY A 94 -6.75 1.85 9.80
N CYS A 95 -6.62 0.55 9.51
CA CYS A 95 -5.41 -0.04 8.92
C CYS A 95 -5.12 0.52 7.51
N LEU A 96 -6.14 0.65 6.67
CA LEU A 96 -6.02 1.26 5.34
C LEU A 96 -5.55 2.72 5.44
N VAL A 97 -6.20 3.52 6.27
CA VAL A 97 -5.87 4.93 6.47
C VAL A 97 -4.46 5.09 7.02
N LEU A 98 -4.09 4.29 8.03
CA LEU A 98 -2.75 4.28 8.61
C LEU A 98 -1.69 3.89 7.58
N LEU A 99 -1.98 2.92 6.71
CA LEU A 99 -1.09 2.54 5.61
C LEU A 99 -0.86 3.72 4.67
N LEU A 100 -1.92 4.40 4.20
CA LEU A 100 -1.79 5.55 3.32
C LEU A 100 -1.01 6.70 3.97
N PHE A 101 -1.29 7.01 5.23
CA PHE A 101 -0.51 8.03 5.96
C PHE A 101 0.95 7.62 6.14
N SER A 102 1.23 6.34 6.38
CA SER A 102 2.61 5.83 6.50
C SER A 102 3.36 5.98 5.18
N VAL A 103 2.72 5.63 4.05
CA VAL A 103 3.31 5.79 2.72
C VAL A 103 3.51 7.28 2.41
N LEU A 104 2.53 8.14 2.72
CA LEU A 104 2.66 9.60 2.55
C LEU A 104 3.83 10.16 3.36
N GLY A 105 3.90 9.84 4.64
CA GLY A 105 5.00 10.27 5.51
C GLY A 105 6.36 9.80 5.00
N ALA A 106 6.49 8.53 4.61
CA ALA A 106 7.71 7.99 4.03
C ALA A 106 8.09 8.66 2.71
N THR A 107 7.11 8.96 1.85
CA THR A 107 7.31 9.62 0.56
C THR A 107 7.80 11.05 0.75
N VAL A 108 7.13 11.82 1.63
CA VAL A 108 7.52 13.19 1.97
C VAL A 108 8.91 13.21 2.60
N PHE A 109 9.18 12.31 3.53
CA PHE A 109 10.49 12.21 4.18
C PHE A 109 11.60 11.85 3.19
N ALA A 110 11.36 10.90 2.29
CA ALA A 110 12.31 10.56 1.22
C ALA A 110 12.54 11.75 0.27
N GLY A 111 11.50 12.51 -0.06
CA GLY A 111 11.59 13.73 -0.86
C GLY A 111 12.41 14.82 -0.17
N TYR A 112 12.18 15.02 1.13
CA TYR A 112 12.95 15.95 1.96
C TYR A 112 14.43 15.57 2.02
N LEU A 113 14.76 14.31 2.31
CA LEU A 113 16.14 13.83 2.31
C LEU A 113 16.78 13.96 0.93
N TRP A 114 16.02 13.73 -0.14
CA TRP A 114 16.52 13.89 -1.49
C TRP A 114 16.88 15.36 -1.78
N GLN A 115 16.01 16.31 -1.42
CA GLN A 115 16.30 17.74 -1.58
C GLN A 115 17.53 18.15 -0.78
N ARG A 116 17.66 17.70 0.47
CA ARG A 116 18.83 17.98 1.31
C ARG A 116 20.12 17.39 0.73
N ASN A 117 20.08 16.16 0.20
CA ASN A 117 21.25 15.55 -0.42
C ASN A 117 21.59 16.14 -1.80
N ALA A 118 20.62 16.76 -2.49
CA ALA A 118 20.84 17.48 -3.74
C ALA A 118 21.45 18.87 -3.52
N TYR A 119 21.24 19.45 -2.34
CA TYR A 119 21.89 20.67 -1.86
C TYR A 119 22.68 20.36 -0.59
N PRO A 120 23.78 19.58 -0.68
CA PRO A 120 24.69 19.45 0.45
C PRO A 120 25.20 20.86 0.76
N ASP A 121 25.10 21.26 2.03
CA ASP A 121 25.21 22.62 2.54
C ASP A 121 26.17 23.57 1.78
N ARG A 122 25.71 24.82 1.59
CA ARG A 122 26.60 25.99 1.59
C ARG A 122 27.39 26.05 2.89
#